data_AF-A0A6G0REF0-F1
#
_entry.id   AF-A0A6G0REF0-F1
#
_cell.length_a   1.000
_cell.length_b   1.000
_cell.length_c   1.000
_cell.angle_alpha   90.00
_cell.angle_beta   90.00
_cell.angle_gamma   90.00
#
_symmetry.space_group_name_H-M   'P 1'
#
loop_
_entity.id
_entity.type
_entity.pdbx_description
1 polymer ?
#
loop_
_entity_poly.entity_id
_entity_poly.type
_entity_poly.pdbx_seq_one_letter_code
_entity_poly.pdbx_strand_id
1 'polypeptide(L)'
;MDTNAAFVEALYTEIKEADVYKNDFADKKIVVVFDNAPAPSQTEVPVPAHDDLVLLPLRPYSSMCNPIENCFSALKAHIKQYLALMRDELNRPRTKPTSSGPRIS
;
A
#
# COMPACT_ATOMS: atom_id res chain seq x y z
N MET A 1 15.79 -3.34 11.36
CA MET A 1 14.82 -2.31 11.77
C MET A 1 15.17 -0.92 11.23
N ASP A 2 16.36 -0.71 10.66
CA ASP A 2 16.71 0.51 9.91
C ASP A 2 15.85 0.77 8.66
N THR A 3 15.07 -0.24 8.25
CA THR A 3 14.24 -0.22 7.04
C THR A 3 13.12 0.82 7.08
N ASN A 4 12.45 1.00 8.22
CA ASN A 4 11.29 1.90 8.28
C ASN A 4 11.73 3.37 8.26
N ALA A 5 12.79 3.72 9.00
CA ALA A 5 13.30 5.09 9.01
C ALA A 5 13.89 5.49 7.64
N ALA A 6 14.67 4.59 7.02
CA ALA A 6 15.18 4.80 5.67
C ALA A 6 14.05 4.90 4.63
N PHE A 7 12.99 4.11 4.80
CA PHE A 7 11.81 4.17 3.93
C PHE A 7 11.05 5.49 4.06
N VAL A 8 10.85 5.99 5.29
CA VAL A 8 10.20 7.28 5.54
C VAL A 8 11.01 8.42 4.94
N GLU A 9 12.35 8.38 5.06
CA GLU A 9 13.23 9.39 4.47
C GLU A 9 13.18 9.39 2.94
N ALA A 10 13.21 8.20 2.33
CA ALA A 10 13.05 8.06 0.89
C ALA A 10 11.68 8.58 0.41
N LEU A 11 10.61 8.23 1.14
CA LEU A 11 9.26 8.70 0.86
C LEU A 11 9.15 10.23 0.99
N TYR A 12 9.73 10.81 2.03
CA TYR A 12 9.78 12.26 2.21
C TYR A 12 10.48 12.94 1.04
N THR A 13 11.66 12.45 0.64
CA THR A 13 12.42 12.98 -0.50
C THR A 13 11.58 12.96 -1.78
N GLU A 14 10.97 11.82 -2.10
CA GLU A 14 10.18 11.71 -3.33
C GLU A 14 8.88 12.52 -3.30
N ILE A 15 8.27 12.71 -2.13
CA ILE A 15 7.14 13.62 -1.99
C ILE A 15 7.59 15.06 -2.25
N LYS A 16 8.71 15.51 -1.69
CA LYS A 16 9.22 16.88 -1.92
C LYS A 16 9.58 17.11 -3.38
N GLU A 17 10.04 16.09 -4.09
CA GLU A 17 10.38 16.18 -5.51
C GLU A 17 9.18 16.08 -6.46
N ALA A 18 8.06 15.51 -6.02
CA ALA A 18 6.86 15.37 -6.84
C ALA A 18 6.26 16.71 -7.25
N ASP A 19 5.95 16.86 -8.55
CA ASP A 19 5.33 18.07 -9.10
C ASP A 19 4.02 18.42 -8.41
N VAL A 20 3.21 17.41 -8.05
CA VAL A 20 1.95 17.60 -7.31
C VAL A 20 2.20 18.31 -5.99
N TYR A 21 3.24 17.90 -5.25
CA TYR A 21 3.58 18.55 -3.99
C TYR A 21 4.09 19.97 -4.22
N LYS A 22 5.02 20.15 -5.17
CA LYS A 22 5.60 21.45 -5.50
C LYS A 22 4.56 22.48 -5.95
N ASN A 23 3.53 22.05 -6.67
CA ASN A 23 2.50 22.92 -7.21
C ASN A 23 1.37 23.20 -6.19
N ASP A 24 0.93 22.18 -5.45
CA ASP A 24 -0.32 22.27 -4.69
C ASP A 24 -0.12 22.22 -3.16
N PHE A 25 1.06 21.81 -2.68
CA PHE A 25 1.29 21.49 -1.26
C PHE A 25 2.64 21.97 -0.69
N ALA A 26 3.39 22.81 -1.40
CA ALA A 26 4.77 23.18 -1.03
C ALA A 26 4.93 23.82 0.37
N ASP A 27 3.88 24.45 0.89
CA ASP A 27 3.82 25.06 2.22
C ASP A 27 3.16 24.16 3.29
N LYS A 28 2.75 22.94 2.92
CA LYS A 28 2.05 22.01 3.80
C LYS A 28 3.01 21.00 4.41
N LYS A 29 2.71 20.65 5.67
CA LYS A 29 3.38 19.57 6.37
C LYS A 29 3.03 18.23 5.75
N ILE A 30 4.03 17.36 5.64
CA ILE A 30 3.87 15.97 5.24
C ILE A 30 3.57 15.17 6.51
N VAL A 31 2.45 14.45 6.52
CA VAL A 31 2.05 13.59 7.64
C VAL A 31 2.14 12.14 7.20
N VAL A 32 3.01 11.35 7.84
CA VAL A 32 3.12 9.90 7.61
C VAL A 32 2.38 9.19 8.74
N VAL A 33 1.31 8.50 8.38
CA VAL A 33 0.45 7.78 9.32
C VAL A 33 0.89 6.32 9.38
N PHE A 34 1.25 5.83 10.57
CA PHE A 34 1.60 4.43 10.79
C PHE A 34 0.40 3.70 11.38
N ASP A 35 0.01 2.60 10.74
CA ASP A 35 -1.02 1.73 11.31
C ASP A 35 -0.50 1.01 12.55
N ASN A 36 -1.38 0.84 13.52
CA ASN A 36 -1.08 0.12 14.75
C ASN A 36 -1.28 -1.38 14.55
N ALA A 37 -0.42 -1.99 13.75
CA ALA A 37 -0.27 -3.44 13.77
C ALA A 37 0.42 -3.83 15.09
N PRO A 38 -0.02 -4.90 15.78
CA PRO A 38 0.69 -5.42 16.94
C PRO A 38 2.03 -6.01 16.48
N ALA A 39 3.05 -5.17 16.37
CA ALA A 39 4.43 -5.61 16.28
C ALA A 39 4.87 -5.97 17.72
N PRO A 40 5.21 -7.23 18.02
CA PRO A 40 5.77 -7.57 19.31
C PRO A 40 7.13 -6.86 19.40
N SER A 41 7.18 -5.81 20.22
CA SER A 41 8.40 -5.12 20.67
C SER A 41 9.40 -4.81 19.56
N GLN A 42 9.17 -3.76 18.78
CA GLN A 42 10.22 -3.28 17.88
C GLN A 42 10.31 -1.75 17.96
N THR A 43 11.23 -1.35 18.82
CA THR A 43 11.84 -0.04 19.10
C THR A 43 11.79 0.93 17.92
N GLU A 44 11.15 2.08 18.15
CA GLU A 44 11.13 3.23 17.25
C GLU A 44 12.57 3.65 16.92
N VAL A 45 13.02 3.37 15.70
CA VAL A 45 14.25 3.98 15.18
C VAL A 45 13.91 5.44 14.85
N PRO A 46 14.66 6.43 15.35
CA PRO A 46 14.38 7.83 15.06
C PRO A 46 14.58 8.11 13.57
N VAL A 47 13.52 8.60 12.91
CA VAL A 47 13.64 9.23 11.58
C VAL A 47 14.37 10.56 11.76
N PRO A 48 15.23 10.99 10.81
CA PRO A 48 15.79 12.34 10.81
C PRO A 48 14.68 13.40 11.00
N ALA A 49 14.94 14.38 11.85
CA ALA A 49 13.97 15.43 12.13
C ALA A 49 13.93 16.43 10.96
N HIS A 50 12.75 16.57 10.35
CA HIS A 50 12.42 17.64 9.41
C HIS A 50 11.29 18.49 10.00
N ASP A 51 11.37 19.81 9.91
CA ASP A 51 10.41 20.74 10.54
C ASP A 51 8.98 20.62 10.00
N ASP A 52 8.85 20.13 8.77
CA ASP A 52 7.61 19.93 8.02
C ASP A 52 7.18 18.45 7.91
N LEU A 53 7.87 17.51 8.57
CA LEU A 53 7.49 16.10 8.64
C LEU A 53 6.86 15.75 9.99
N VAL A 54 5.67 15.15 9.96
CA VAL A 54 4.95 14.67 11.15
C VAL A 54 4.74 13.17 11.05
N LEU A 55 5.24 12.43 12.03
CA LEU A 55 5.00 11.00 12.17
C LEU A 55 3.83 10.77 13.12
N LEU A 56 2.76 10.16 12.63
CA LEU A 56 1.54 9.92 13.39
C LEU A 56 1.32 8.41 13.58
N PRO A 57 1.73 7.83 14.72
CA PRO A 57 1.37 6.46 15.06
C PRO A 57 -0.09 6.40 15.48
N LEU A 58 -0.87 5.56 14.80
CA LEU A 58 -2.24 5.28 15.21
C LEU A 58 -2.26 4.45 16.50
N ARG A 59 -3.39 4.46 17.20
CA ARG A 59 -3.58 3.68 18.42
C ARG A 59 -4.34 2.39 18.10
N PRO A 60 -4.30 1.37 18.96
CA PRO A 60 -5.12 0.19 18.79
C PRO A 60 -6.59 0.57 18.54
N TYR A 61 -7.23 -0.14 17.62
CA TYR A 61 -8.63 0.05 17.25
C TYR A 61 -9.00 1.39 16.61
N SER A 62 -8.02 2.16 16.10
CA SER A 62 -8.28 3.40 15.36
C SER A 62 -8.20 3.22 13.84
N SER A 63 -8.60 2.07 13.30
CA SER A 63 -8.59 1.80 11.85
C SER A 63 -9.47 2.79 11.08
N MET A 64 -10.54 3.28 11.68
CA MET A 64 -11.37 4.37 11.13
C MET A 64 -10.61 5.67 10.87
N CYS A 65 -9.48 5.88 11.56
CA CYS A 65 -8.61 7.04 11.38
C CYS A 65 -7.51 6.81 10.34
N ASN A 66 -7.44 5.61 9.75
CA ASN A 66 -6.46 5.27 8.72
C ASN A 66 -7.06 5.49 7.32
N PRO A 67 -6.66 6.55 6.60
CA PRO A 67 -7.26 6.87 5.30
C PRO A 67 -7.03 5.77 4.25
N ILE A 68 -6.01 4.92 4.41
CA ILE A 68 -5.73 3.83 3.45
C ILE A 68 -6.81 2.74 3.46
N GLU A 69 -7.57 2.60 4.55
CA GLU A 69 -8.64 1.61 4.67
C GLU A 69 -9.75 1.86 3.64
N ASN A 70 -10.05 3.13 3.36
CA ASN A 70 -11.00 3.51 2.33
C ASN A 70 -10.48 3.17 0.93
N CYS A 71 -9.19 3.39 0.66
CA CYS A 71 -8.56 3.03 -0.61
C CYS A 71 -8.63 1.52 -0.86
N PHE A 72 -8.31 0.70 0.14
CA PHE A 72 -8.41 -0.76 0.01
C PHE A 72 -9.85 -1.22 -0.13
N SER A 73 -10.80 -0.57 0.55
CA SER A 73 -12.22 -0.86 0.40
C SER A 73 -12.71 -0.59 -1.03
N ALA A 74 -12.31 0.55 -1.62
CA ALA A 74 -12.61 0.88 -3.01
C ALA A 74 -11.98 -0.12 -3.99
N LEU A 75 -10.68 -0.42 -3.83
CA LEU A 75 -9.98 -1.41 -4.65
C LEU A 75 -10.67 -2.79 -4.59
N LYS A 76 -11.01 -3.25 -3.38
CA LYS A 76 -11.71 -4.51 -3.16
C LYS A 76 -13.07 -4.52 -3.85
N ALA A 77 -13.81 -3.40 -3.83
CA ALA A 77 -15.08 -3.30 -4.53
C ALA A 77 -14.90 -3.43 -6.04
N HIS A 78 -13.92 -2.75 -6.63
CA HIS A 78 -13.61 -2.84 -8.06
C HIS A 78 -13.20 -4.26 -8.47
N ILE A 79 -12.32 -4.91 -7.71
CA ILE A 79 -11.92 -6.30 -7.97
C ILE A 79 -13.14 -7.22 -7.93
N LYS A 80 -13.99 -7.09 -6.91
CA LYS A 80 -15.22 -7.89 -6.80
C LYS A 80 -16.16 -7.67 -7.99
N GLN A 81 -16.33 -6.42 -8.43
CA GLN A 81 -17.16 -6.11 -9.59
C GLN A 81 -16.60 -6.73 -10.86
N TYR A 82 -15.29 -6.61 -11.09
CA TYR A 82 -14.62 -7.26 -12.23
C TYR A 82 -14.81 -8.78 -12.20
N LEU A 83 -14.57 -9.42 -11.05
CA LEU A 83 -14.73 -10.87 -10.90
C LEU A 83 -16.18 -11.32 -11.09
N ALA A 84 -17.17 -10.50 -10.69
CA ALA A 84 -18.57 -10.80 -10.92
C ALA A 84 -18.93 -10.80 -12.42
N LEU A 85 -18.34 -9.88 -13.20
CA LEU A 85 -18.52 -9.83 -14.66
C LEU A 85 -17.84 -11.01 -15.36
N MET A 86 -16.63 -11.37 -14.91
CA MET A 86 -15.85 -12.48 -15.46
C MET A 86 -16.28 -13.86 -14.92
N ARG A 87 -17.34 -13.92 -14.11
CA ARG A 87 -17.72 -15.12 -13.36
C ARG A 87 -17.92 -16.33 -14.26
N ASP A 88 -18.64 -16.18 -15.37
CA ASP A 88 -18.94 -17.31 -16.25
C ASP A 88 -17.69 -17.81 -16.96
N GLU A 89 -16.80 -16.90 -17.38
CA GLU A 89 -15.53 -17.25 -18.01
C GLU A 89 -14.58 -17.94 -17.04
N LEU A 90 -14.48 -17.44 -15.80
CA LEU A 90 -13.68 -18.04 -14.73
C LEU A 90 -14.18 -19.43 -14.33
N ASN A 91 -15.49 -19.66 -14.41
CA ASN A 91 -16.11 -20.95 -14.11
C ASN A 91 -16.08 -21.92 -15.29
N ARG A 92 -15.59 -21.52 -16.48
CA ARG A 92 -15.42 -22.46 -17.58
C ARG A 92 -14.40 -23.53 -17.18
N PRO A 93 -14.71 -24.82 -17.37
CA PRO A 93 -13.73 -25.87 -17.15
C PRO A 93 -12.54 -25.62 -18.07
N ARG A 94 -11.33 -25.71 -17.51
CA ARG A 94 -10.08 -25.67 -18.29
C ARG A 94 -10.21 -26.68 -19.44
N THR A 95 -10.13 -26.21 -20.67
CA THR A 95 -9.96 -27.09 -21.83
C THR A 95 -8.70 -27.92 -21.57
N LYS A 96 -8.82 -29.25 -21.65
CA LYS A 96 -7.69 -30.16 -21.46
C LYS A 96 -6.51 -29.67 -22.32
N PRO A 97 -5.28 -29.62 -21.79
CA PRO A 97 -4.12 -29.42 -22.65
C PRO A 97 -4.19 -30.51 -23.73
N THR A 98 -4.19 -30.09 -25.00
CA THR A 98 -4.10 -31.02 -26.12
C THR A 98 -2.82 -31.82 -25.94
N SER A 99 -2.99 -33.13 -25.73
CA SER A 99 -1.94 -34.14 -25.62
C SER A 99 -1.13 -34.31 -26.92
N SER A 100 -1.00 -33.28 -27.75
CA SER A 100 -0.28 -33.32 -29.03
C SER A 100 1.14 -32.78 -28.90
N GLY A 101 1.83 -33.14 -27.82
CA GLY A 101 3.30 -33.07 -27.76
C GLY A 101 3.87 -34.42 -28.23
N PRO A 102 4.96 -34.45 -29.03
CA PRO A 102 5.55 -35.72 -29.44
C PRO A 102 6.01 -36.50 -28.19
N ARG A 103 5.70 -37.80 -28.14
CA ARG A 103 6.38 -38.71 -27.19
C ARG A 103 7.85 -38.71 -27.56
N ILE A 104 8.69 -38.16 -26.69
CA ILE A 104 10.13 -38.35 -26.76
C ILE A 104 10.36 -39.80 -26.33
N SER A 105 10.72 -40.64 -27.30
CA SER A 105 11.18 -42.01 -27.13
C SER A 105 12.58 -42.05 -26.55
#